data_AF-A0A2A2LHC1-F1
#
_entry.id   AF-A0A2A2LHC1-F1
#
_cell.length_a   1.000
_cell.length_b   1.000
_cell.length_c   1.000
_cell.angle_alpha   90.00
_cell.angle_beta   90.00
_cell.angle_gamma   90.00
#
_symmetry.space_group_name_H-M   'P 1'
#
loop_
_entity.id
_entity.type
_entity.pdbx_description
1 polymer ?
#
loop_
_entity_poly.entity_id
_entity_poly.type
_entity_poly.pdbx_seq_one_letter_code
_entity_poly.pdbx_strand_id
1 'polypeptide(L)'
;MKRQNVRTLALIVCTLTYLLVGAAVFDALESENELQQRALVEKIRERLKTTYNMSDSDYEVLEATIVKSVPHKAGYQWKFSGAFYFATTVITTIGYGHSTPFTTGGKTFCMFYALAGIPLGLVMFQSIGERMNTFAAKLLKFAKRVSI
;
A
#
# COMPACT_ATOMS: atom_id res chain seq x y z
N MET A 1 28.82 9.70 -26.16
CA MET A 1 28.31 9.76 -24.77
C MET A 1 28.98 8.67 -23.93
N LYS A 2 29.30 8.93 -22.65
CA LYS A 2 29.84 7.89 -21.75
C LYS A 2 28.81 6.75 -21.59
N ARG A 3 29.28 5.49 -21.54
CA ARG A 3 28.43 4.29 -21.42
C ARG A 3 27.45 4.36 -20.23
N GLN A 4 27.87 4.99 -19.13
CA GLN A 4 27.03 5.21 -17.94
C GLN A 4 25.83 6.12 -18.25
N ASN A 5 26.06 7.25 -18.93
CA ASN A 5 24.99 8.19 -19.29
C ASN A 5 23.98 7.56 -20.25
N VAL A 6 24.45 6.76 -21.22
CA VAL A 6 23.59 6.02 -22.14
C VAL A 6 22.73 5.00 -21.39
N ARG A 7 23.31 4.25 -20.44
CA ARG A 7 22.57 3.29 -19.62
C ARG A 7 21.50 3.97 -18.76
N THR A 8 21.85 5.07 -18.10
CA THR A 8 20.89 5.82 -17.27
C THR A 8 19.75 6.37 -18.12
N LEU A 9 20.04 6.96 -19.28
CA LEU A 9 19.01 7.47 -20.18
C LEU A 9 18.11 6.35 -20.69
N ALA A 10 18.67 5.21 -21.07
CA ALA A 10 17.90 4.05 -21.50
C ALA A 10 16.96 3.52 -20.39
N LEU A 11 17.43 3.46 -19.14
CA LEU A 11 16.58 3.07 -18.00
C LEU A 11 15.44 4.06 -17.77
N ILE A 12 15.70 5.37 -17.86
CA ILE A 12 14.66 6.40 -17.72
C ILE A 12 13.59 6.22 -18.80
N VAL A 13 14.00 6.10 -20.07
CA VAL A 13 13.06 5.91 -21.20
C VAL A 13 12.26 4.61 -21.04
N CYS A 14 12.92 3.52 -20.64
CA CYS A 14 12.26 2.23 -20.40
C CYS A 14 11.21 2.34 -19.27
N THR A 15 11.56 2.94 -18.14
CA THR A 15 10.60 3.10 -17.03
C THR A 15 9.42 4.00 -17.41
N LEU A 16 9.67 5.11 -18.11
CA LEU A 16 8.60 6.00 -18.56
C LEU A 16 7.66 5.31 -19.53
N THR A 17 8.19 4.58 -20.52
CA THR A 17 7.37 3.81 -21.46
C THR A 17 6.58 2.70 -20.76
N TYR A 18 7.19 2.00 -19.80
CA TYR A 18 6.51 1.00 -18.98
C TYR A 18 5.34 1.61 -18.18
N LEU A 19 5.53 2.78 -17.58
CA LEU A 19 4.46 3.50 -16.87
C LEU A 19 3.33 3.93 -17.81
N LEU A 20 3.65 4.41 -19.02
CA LEU A 20 2.64 4.80 -20.01
C LEU A 20 1.79 3.61 -20.49
N VAL A 21 2.43 2.46 -20.76
CA VAL A 21 1.71 1.23 -21.13
C VAL A 21 0.83 0.77 -19.97
N GLY A 22 1.37 0.76 -18.74
CA GLY A 22 0.61 0.42 -17.54
C GLY A 22 -0.62 1.32 -17.37
N ALA A 23 -0.45 2.64 -17.51
CA ALA A 23 -1.55 3.61 -17.42
C ALA A 23 -2.64 3.35 -18.47
N ALA A 24 -2.26 3.10 -19.74
CA ALA A 24 -3.22 2.80 -20.80
C ALA A 24 -3.98 1.50 -20.54
N VAL A 25 -3.31 0.46 -20.02
CA VAL A 25 -3.95 -0.81 -19.67
C VAL A 25 -4.91 -0.63 -18.49
N PHE A 26 -4.51 0.06 -17.42
CA PHE A 26 -5.39 0.29 -16.27
C PHE A 26 -6.61 1.14 -16.65
N ASP A 27 -6.43 2.18 -17.46
CA ASP A 27 -7.54 2.99 -17.97
C ASP A 27 -8.53 2.13 -18.78
N ALA A 28 -8.02 1.31 -19.70
CA ALA A 28 -8.87 0.43 -20.51
C ALA A 28 -9.62 -0.63 -19.68
N LEU A 29 -9.07 -1.07 -18.55
CA LEU A 29 -9.66 -2.12 -17.71
C LEU A 29 -10.59 -1.59 -16.62
N GLU A 30 -10.29 -0.43 -16.04
CA GLU A 30 -10.96 0.04 -14.82
C GLU A 30 -11.89 1.24 -15.05
N SER A 31 -11.68 2.05 -16.11
CA SER A 31 -12.40 3.32 -16.26
C SER A 31 -13.91 3.17 -16.45
N GLU A 32 -14.38 2.18 -17.22
CA GLU A 32 -15.82 1.92 -17.35
C GLU A 32 -16.44 1.46 -16.03
N ASN A 33 -15.74 0.59 -15.29
CA ASN A 33 -16.20 0.09 -14.00
C ASN A 33 -16.28 1.22 -12.96
N GLU A 34 -15.29 2.12 -12.92
CA GLU A 34 -15.32 3.29 -12.03
C GLU A 34 -16.52 4.19 -12.33
N LEU A 35 -16.81 4.46 -13.61
CA LEU A 35 -17.97 5.26 -14.01
C LEU A 35 -19.29 4.62 -13.56
N GLN A 36 -19.43 3.30 -13.73
CA GLN A 36 -20.62 2.56 -13.28
C GLN A 36 -20.76 2.58 -11.76
N GLN A 37 -19.67 2.38 -11.02
CA GLN A 37 -19.66 2.44 -9.56
C GLN A 37 -20.03 3.83 -9.04
N ARG A 38 -19.48 4.89 -9.63
CA ARG A 38 -19.82 6.28 -9.28
C ARG A 38 -21.31 6.56 -9.54
N ALA A 39 -21.83 6.15 -10.70
CA ALA A 39 -23.25 6.32 -11.01
C ALA A 39 -24.16 5.53 -10.04
N LEU A 40 -23.74 4.33 -9.64
CA LEU A 40 -24.47 3.52 -8.66
C LEU A 40 -24.47 4.17 -7.27
N VAL A 41 -23.32 4.66 -6.81
CA VAL A 41 -23.19 5.36 -5.52
C VAL A 41 -24.06 6.60 -5.50
N GLU A 42 -24.08 7.39 -6.58
CA GLU A 42 -24.92 8.58 -6.69
C GLU A 42 -26.42 8.22 -6.68
N LYS A 43 -26.80 7.15 -7.36
CA LYS A 43 -28.17 6.63 -7.34
C LYS A 43 -28.61 6.17 -5.94
N ILE A 44 -27.70 5.58 -5.17
CA ILE A 44 -27.95 5.16 -3.79
C ILE A 44 -28.03 6.40 -2.88
N ARG A 45 -27.13 7.37 -3.05
CA ARG A 45 -27.14 8.67 -2.33
C ARG A 45 -28.50 9.35 -2.46
N GLU A 46 -28.97 9.57 -3.69
CA GLU A 46 -30.25 10.22 -3.94
C GLU A 46 -31.43 9.42 -3.40
N ARG A 47 -31.41 8.09 -3.55
CA ARG A 47 -32.45 7.22 -2.95
C ARG A 47 -32.51 7.37 -1.43
N LEU A 48 -31.36 7.40 -0.75
CA LEU A 48 -31.32 7.56 0.71
C LEU A 48 -31.85 8.94 1.12
N LYS A 49 -31.44 10.01 0.43
CA LYS A 49 -31.93 11.37 0.69
C LYS A 49 -33.45 11.47 0.55
N THR A 50 -34.03 10.92 -0.52
CA THR A 50 -35.49 10.98 -0.74
C THR A 50 -36.25 10.08 0.23
N THR A 51 -35.75 8.88 0.54
CA THR A 51 -36.45 7.91 1.41
C THR A 51 -36.52 8.41 2.86
N TYR A 52 -35.46 9.07 3.33
CA TYR A 52 -35.36 9.57 4.70
C TYR A 52 -35.58 11.08 4.83
N ASN A 53 -35.97 11.76 3.75
CA ASN A 53 -36.18 13.21 3.68
C ASN A 53 -35.01 14.03 4.27
N MET A 54 -33.80 13.72 3.79
CA MET A 54 -32.54 14.27 4.30
C MET A 54 -32.04 15.43 3.42
N SER A 55 -31.54 16.50 4.06
CA SER A 55 -30.87 17.61 3.36
C SER A 55 -29.47 17.20 2.87
N ASP A 56 -28.89 17.94 1.92
CA ASP A 56 -27.52 17.70 1.45
C ASP A 56 -26.49 17.80 2.58
N SER A 57 -26.63 18.79 3.47
CA SER A 57 -25.74 18.97 4.62
C SER A 57 -25.82 17.83 5.63
N ASP A 58 -27.03 17.30 5.88
CA ASP A 58 -27.20 16.19 6.81
C ASP A 58 -26.59 14.91 6.25
N TYR A 59 -26.73 14.69 4.93
CA TYR A 59 -26.12 13.56 4.25
C TYR A 59 -24.59 13.64 4.28
N GLU A 60 -24.01 14.82 4.05
CA GLU A 60 -22.56 15.01 4.14
C GLU A 60 -22.01 14.69 5.54
N VAL A 61 -22.72 15.11 6.59
CA VAL A 61 -22.34 14.78 7.98
C VAL A 61 -22.43 13.28 8.23
N LEU A 62 -23.48 12.62 7.73
CA LEU A 62 -23.64 11.17 7.81
C LEU A 62 -22.53 10.43 7.06
N GLU A 63 -22.26 10.83 5.81
CA GLU A 63 -21.19 10.28 4.96
C GLU A 63 -19.83 10.40 5.64
N ALA A 64 -19.49 11.60 6.13
CA ALA A 64 -18.25 11.84 6.87
C ALA A 64 -18.15 10.98 8.14
N THR A 65 -19.27 10.77 8.84
CA THR A 65 -19.32 9.92 10.03
C THR A 65 -19.11 8.44 9.67
N ILE A 66 -19.74 7.97 8.60
CA ILE A 66 -19.56 6.60 8.09
C ILE A 66 -18.10 6.37 7.70
N VAL A 67 -17.50 7.26 6.91
CA VAL A 67 -16.10 7.15 6.47
C VAL A 67 -15.15 7.11 7.67
N LYS A 68 -15.33 8.01 8.66
CA LYS A 68 -14.52 8.01 9.89
C LYS A 68 -14.72 6.76 10.74
N SER A 69 -15.87 6.10 10.66
CA SER A 69 -16.16 4.86 11.39
C SER A 69 -15.53 3.61 10.76
N VAL A 70 -15.16 3.63 9.47
CA VAL A 70 -14.65 2.46 8.73
C VAL A 70 -13.46 1.78 9.42
N PRO A 71 -12.40 2.50 9.87
CA PRO A 71 -11.26 1.87 10.54
C PRO A 71 -11.64 1.16 11.86
N HIS A 72 -12.70 1.65 12.53
CA HIS A 72 -13.18 1.09 13.78
C HIS A 72 -14.00 -0.19 13.60
N LYS A 73 -14.51 -0.47 12.39
CA LYS A 73 -15.22 -1.72 12.07
C LYS A 73 -14.34 -2.96 12.21
N ALA A 74 -13.03 -2.81 11.99
CA ALA A 74 -12.06 -3.89 12.13
C ALA A 74 -11.59 -4.12 13.59
N GLY A 75 -12.22 -3.45 14.58
CA GLY A 75 -11.88 -3.58 15.99
C GLY A 75 -10.80 -2.59 16.48
N TYR A 76 -10.21 -2.88 17.65
CA TYR A 76 -9.22 -2.00 18.29
C TYR A 76 -7.85 -2.06 17.60
N GLN A 77 -7.63 -1.16 16.63
CA GLN A 77 -6.38 -1.08 15.84
C GLN A 77 -5.13 -0.64 16.64
N TRP A 78 -5.29 0.04 17.77
CA TRP A 78 -4.19 0.62 18.56
C TRP A 78 -3.90 -0.12 19.88
N LYS A 79 -4.27 -1.39 19.98
CA LYS A 79 -3.68 -2.30 20.98
C LYS A 79 -2.28 -2.73 20.53
N PHE A 80 -1.49 -3.33 21.42
CA PHE A 80 -0.10 -3.69 21.14
C PHE A 80 0.08 -4.50 19.84
N SER A 81 -0.78 -5.49 19.59
CA SER A 81 -0.73 -6.30 18.36
C SER A 81 -0.93 -5.46 17.08
N GLY A 82 -1.92 -4.56 17.07
CA GLY A 82 -2.18 -3.68 15.94
C GLY A 82 -1.10 -2.61 15.76
N ALA A 83 -0.56 -2.07 16.86
CA ALA A 83 0.57 -1.14 16.83
C ALA A 83 1.86 -1.81 16.31
N PHE A 84 2.12 -3.07 16.69
CA PHE A 84 3.24 -3.87 16.19
C PHE A 84 3.10 -4.17 14.69
N TYR A 85 1.89 -4.50 14.25
CA TYR A 85 1.58 -4.67 12.85
C TYR A 85 1.78 -3.36 12.06
N PHE A 86 1.25 -2.24 12.54
CA PHE A 86 1.48 -0.92 11.95
C PHE A 86 2.98 -0.60 11.83
N ALA A 87 3.74 -0.77 12.92
CA ALA A 87 5.19 -0.54 12.92
C ALA A 87 5.91 -1.39 11.86
N THR A 88 5.51 -2.65 11.69
CA THR A 88 6.03 -3.54 10.64
C THR A 88 5.71 -3.00 9.25
N THR A 89 4.48 -2.56 9.00
CA THR A 89 4.09 -1.99 7.68
C THR A 89 4.84 -0.70 7.34
N VAL A 90 5.27 0.07 8.36
CA VAL A 90 6.07 1.28 8.18
C VAL A 90 7.50 0.93 7.77
N ILE A 91 8.19 0.05 8.52
CA ILE A 91 9.60 -0.29 8.23
C ILE A 91 9.75 -1.08 6.92
N THR A 92 8.72 -1.82 6.51
CA THR A 92 8.68 -2.58 5.25
C THR A 92 8.21 -1.75 4.06
N THR A 93 7.85 -0.49 4.28
CA THR A 93 7.29 0.42 3.28
C THR A 93 6.05 -0.13 2.56
N ILE A 94 5.29 -1.03 3.18
CA ILE A 94 4.05 -1.57 2.62
C ILE A 94 2.92 -0.55 2.76
N GLY A 95 2.72 -0.01 3.97
CA GLY A 95 1.83 1.13 4.21
C GLY A 95 0.38 0.97 3.73
N TYR A 96 -0.33 -0.10 4.09
CA TYR A 96 -1.72 -0.35 3.65
C TYR A 96 -2.74 0.77 3.92
N GLY A 97 -2.50 1.65 4.90
CA GLY A 97 -3.34 2.83 5.16
C GLY A 97 -4.66 2.59 5.90
N HIS A 98 -5.04 1.35 6.20
CA HIS A 98 -6.25 1.04 6.98
C HIS A 98 -6.17 1.52 8.46
N SER A 99 -4.94 1.68 8.97
CA SER A 99 -4.64 2.25 10.29
C SER A 99 -3.55 3.30 10.15
N THR A 100 -3.86 4.56 10.50
CA THR A 100 -2.93 5.69 10.40
C THR A 100 -2.93 6.53 11.67
N PRO A 101 -1.77 7.10 12.07
CA PRO A 101 -1.69 7.93 13.26
C PRO A 101 -2.53 9.20 13.07
N PHE A 102 -3.57 9.34 13.88
CA PHE A 102 -4.45 10.52 13.82
C PHE A 102 -3.84 11.74 14.52
N THR A 103 -3.13 11.51 15.62
CA THR A 103 -2.57 12.58 16.46
C THR A 103 -1.31 13.17 15.83
N THR A 104 -1.08 14.47 16.06
CA THR A 104 0.16 15.16 15.61
C THR A 104 1.41 14.46 16.17
N GLY A 105 1.39 14.05 17.44
CA GLY A 105 2.50 13.31 18.05
C GLY A 105 2.76 11.96 17.38
N GLY A 106 1.71 11.20 17.04
CA GLY A 106 1.84 9.93 16.34
C GLY A 106 2.40 10.08 14.92
N LYS A 107 1.99 11.13 14.20
CA LYS A 107 2.51 11.44 12.86
C LYS A 107 3.99 11.82 12.91
N THR A 108 4.37 12.72 13.82
CA THR A 108 5.77 13.12 14.01
C THR A 108 6.65 11.95 14.40
N PHE A 109 6.20 11.13 15.36
CA PHE A 109 6.92 9.89 15.73
C PHE A 109 7.06 8.95 14.54
N CYS A 110 5.99 8.73 13.75
CA CYS A 110 6.02 7.87 12.57
C CYS A 110 7.07 8.33 11.54
N MET A 111 7.24 9.63 11.33
CA MET A 111 8.25 10.18 10.42
C MET A 111 9.68 9.83 10.87
N PHE A 112 10.01 10.09 12.15
CA PHE A 112 11.32 9.75 12.70
C PHE A 112 11.56 8.23 12.78
N TYR A 113 10.51 7.48 13.12
CA TYR A 113 10.55 6.03 13.16
C TYR A 113 10.84 5.43 11.78
N ALA A 114 10.20 5.95 10.71
CA ALA A 114 10.45 5.53 9.34
C ALA A 114 11.87 5.87 8.87
N LEU A 115 12.39 7.06 9.22
CA LEU A 115 13.72 7.53 8.83
C LEU A 115 14.83 6.56 9.26
N ALA A 116 14.76 6.04 10.49
CA ALA A 116 15.71 5.05 11.00
C ALA A 116 15.31 3.60 10.65
N GLY A 117 14.01 3.31 10.67
CA GLY A 117 13.47 1.96 10.52
C GLY A 117 13.59 1.40 9.11
N ILE A 118 13.39 2.21 8.06
CA ILE A 118 13.47 1.75 6.67
C ILE A 118 14.90 1.30 6.31
N PRO A 119 15.97 2.09 6.55
CA PRO A 119 17.34 1.62 6.30
C PRO A 119 17.70 0.36 7.09
N LEU A 120 17.31 0.30 8.38
CA LEU A 120 17.54 -0.87 9.22
C LEU A 120 16.81 -2.11 8.68
N GLY A 121 15.56 -1.94 8.27
CA GLY A 121 14.74 -2.99 7.66
C GLY A 121 15.36 -3.51 6.36
N LEU A 122 15.81 -2.62 5.48
CA LEU A 122 16.47 -2.99 4.22
C LEU A 122 17.73 -3.84 4.48
N VAL A 123 18.60 -3.42 5.40
CA VAL A 123 19.82 -4.19 5.76
C VAL A 123 19.46 -5.54 6.36
N MET A 124 18.44 -5.60 7.23
CA MET A 124 17.96 -6.84 7.81
C MET A 124 17.44 -7.80 6.72
N PHE A 125 16.60 -7.32 5.80
CA PHE A 125 16.05 -8.16 4.71
C PHE A 125 17.14 -8.65 3.75
N GLN A 126 18.12 -7.82 3.41
CA GLN A 126 19.28 -8.25 2.61
C GLN A 126 20.06 -9.36 3.33
N SER A 127 20.37 -9.17 4.62
CA SER A 127 21.10 -10.16 5.43
C SER A 127 20.36 -11.50 5.54
N ILE A 128 19.03 -11.46 5.71
CA ILE A 128 18.18 -12.65 5.73
C ILE A 128 18.20 -13.33 4.35
N GLY A 129 18.05 -12.55 3.27
CA GLY A 129 18.08 -13.04 1.89
C GLY A 129 19.37 -13.77 1.53
N GLU A 130 20.53 -13.23 1.94
CA GLU A 130 21.84 -13.89 1.72
C GLU A 130 21.95 -15.23 2.45
N ARG A 131 21.49 -15.28 3.71
CA ARG A 131 21.47 -16.53 4.50
C ARG A 131 20.53 -17.56 3.87
N MET A 132 19.35 -17.15 3.41
CA MET A 132 18.40 -18.01 2.71
C MET A 132 19.00 -18.57 1.41
N ASN A 133 19.67 -17.73 0.61
CA ASN A 133 20.32 -18.16 -0.63
C ASN A 133 21.44 -19.19 -0.35
N THR A 134 22.25 -18.94 0.69
CA THR A 134 23.29 -19.88 1.12
C THR A 134 22.71 -21.21 1.58
N PHE A 135 21.61 -21.17 2.34
CA PHE A 135 20.91 -22.36 2.78
C PHE A 135 20.32 -23.15 1.60
N ALA A 136 19.65 -22.48 0.67
CA ALA A 136 19.13 -23.08 -0.55
C ALA A 136 20.25 -23.73 -1.39
N ALA A 137 21.38 -23.06 -1.55
CA ALA A 137 22.53 -23.61 -2.27
C ALA A 137 23.10 -24.87 -1.58
N LYS A 138 23.13 -24.92 -0.24
CA LYS A 138 23.54 -26.11 0.50
C LYS A 138 22.55 -27.26 0.31
N LEU A 139 21.25 -26.99 0.39
CA LEU A 139 20.20 -27.98 0.14
C LEU A 139 20.27 -28.54 -1.28
N LEU A 140 20.45 -27.70 -2.30
CA LEU A 140 20.59 -28.14 -3.69
C LEU A 140 21.83 -29.02 -3.89
N LYS A 141 22.96 -28.67 -3.25
CA LYS A 141 24.17 -29.49 -3.29
C LYS A 141 23.97 -30.84 -2.59
N PHE A 142 23.27 -30.86 -1.46
CA PHE A 142 22.93 -32.09 -0.75
C PHE A 142 22.01 -32.99 -1.60
N ALA A 143 20.93 -32.44 -2.14
CA ALA A 143 20.00 -33.17 -3.00
C ALA A 143 20.70 -33.76 -4.23
N LYS A 144 21.59 -33.00 -4.89
CA LYS A 144 22.40 -33.51 -6.01
C LYS A 144 23.34 -34.64 -5.61
N ARG A 145 23.87 -34.64 -4.38
CA ARG A 145 24.74 -35.71 -3.88
C ARG A 145 23.99 -36.99 -3.51
N VAL A 146 22.73 -36.88 -3.09
CA VAL A 146 21.87 -38.03 -2.74
C VAL A 146 21.25 -38.66 -3.99
N SER A 147 21.14 -37.91 -5.09
CA SER A 147 20.58 -38.38 -6.36
C SER A 147 21.60 -39.06 -7.30
N ILE A 148 22.89 -39.14 -6.91
CA ILE A 148 23.96 -39.88 -7.58
C ILE A 148 24.30 -41.07 -6.71
#